data_AF-A0A139AH22-F1
#
_entry.id   AF-A0A139AH22-F1
#
_cell.length_a   1.000
_cell.length_b   1.000
_cell.length_c   1.000
_cell.angle_alpha   90.00
_cell.angle_beta   90.00
_cell.angle_gamma   90.00
#
_symmetry.space_group_name_H-M   'P 1'
#
loop_
_entity.id
_entity.type
_entity.pdbx_description
1 polymer ?
#
loop_
_entity_poly.entity_id
_entity_poly.type
_entity_poly.pdbx_seq_one_letter_code
_entity_poly.pdbx_strand_id
1 'polypeptide(L)'
;MAPESPSILMPDDSMDMYIPPSPSALPERVLASDLVIPNLPCSASHNYTPSSPRKRFSPTLPFLPTSASAYSLRSAARKRAELLTLPNEVLLSVVGHLPARDMAQARRVSRRIKCLAEVPLSRWTVERIRKLRLEVKEARTTLTYLRHRKLPLLRHYRSFLRNPTATELSELASHPNPPRELRIVAACLLALHGSLPSDQSSAFSSSSSLPDSTTSLPVDHSWPTLRRALLNPSFRRWLRLLPNNVDSVPTPRVAQVDALIVSSSLTYERARASSMAAYRLLIVVAAALQVRHLGEELEEAEGKVERVRGRWAGGKTFAGYLGVDVEEQEEMEEGDLDSGGGEDFHGAAPV
;
A
#
# COMPACT_ATOMS: atom_id res chain seq x y z
N MET A 1 -39.05 22.98 -58.66
CA MET A 1 -38.31 21.76 -58.28
C MET A 1 -36.99 22.22 -57.70
N ALA A 2 -36.89 22.23 -56.37
CA ALA A 2 -35.68 22.57 -55.62
C ALA A 2 -35.21 21.30 -54.87
N PRO A 3 -33.91 21.04 -54.74
CA PRO A 3 -33.43 19.84 -54.06
C PRO A 3 -33.56 20.00 -52.54
N GLU A 4 -34.18 19.01 -51.91
CA GLU A 4 -34.27 18.89 -50.45
C GLU A 4 -32.90 18.50 -49.87
N SER A 5 -32.45 19.26 -48.88
CA SER A 5 -31.23 18.99 -48.12
C SER A 5 -31.48 17.84 -47.12
N PRO A 6 -30.55 16.87 -46.97
CA PRO A 6 -30.71 15.80 -46.00
C PRO A 6 -30.45 16.30 -44.58
N SER A 7 -31.45 16.11 -43.70
CA SER A 7 -31.31 16.33 -42.26
C SER A 7 -30.39 15.28 -41.65
N ILE A 8 -29.21 15.71 -41.22
CA ILE A 8 -28.28 14.91 -40.41
C ILE A 8 -28.82 14.89 -38.99
N LEU A 9 -29.34 13.74 -38.57
CA LEU A 9 -29.63 13.42 -37.18
C LEU A 9 -28.30 13.39 -36.40
N MET A 10 -28.16 14.30 -35.43
CA MET A 10 -27.13 14.20 -34.39
C MET A 10 -27.50 13.06 -33.44
N PRO A 11 -26.53 12.21 -33.03
CA PRO A 11 -26.77 11.26 -31.96
C PRO A 11 -26.89 12.00 -30.63
N ASP A 12 -27.90 11.63 -29.84
CA ASP A 12 -28.04 12.01 -28.43
C ASP A 12 -26.81 11.52 -27.65
N ASP A 13 -25.92 12.44 -27.27
CA ASP A 13 -24.84 12.21 -26.31
C ASP A 13 -25.44 12.11 -24.89
N SER A 14 -26.12 10.99 -24.63
CA SER A 14 -26.36 10.49 -23.28
C SER A 14 -25.07 9.83 -22.79
N MET A 15 -24.18 10.65 -22.23
CA MET A 15 -23.02 10.20 -21.45
C MET A 15 -23.49 9.67 -20.10
N ASP A 16 -24.02 8.44 -20.10
CA ASP A 16 -24.20 7.66 -18.87
C ASP A 16 -22.80 7.33 -18.32
N MET A 17 -22.30 8.20 -17.43
CA MET A 17 -21.08 7.98 -16.68
C MET A 17 -21.30 6.82 -15.70
N TYR A 18 -20.84 5.65 -16.11
CA TYR A 18 -20.72 4.44 -15.29
C TYR A 18 -19.94 4.74 -14.01
N ILE A 19 -20.64 4.78 -12.87
CA ILE A 19 -20.02 4.68 -11.55
C ILE A 19 -19.66 3.20 -11.37
N PRO A 20 -18.37 2.80 -11.35
CA PRO A 20 -18.04 1.41 -11.12
C PRO A 20 -18.54 0.99 -9.73
N PRO A 21 -19.16 -0.20 -9.60
CA PRO A 21 -19.56 -0.71 -8.30
C PRO A 21 -18.34 -0.84 -7.39
N SER A 22 -18.47 -0.43 -6.12
CA SER A 22 -17.45 -0.61 -5.10
C SER A 22 -16.96 -2.06 -5.06
N PRO A 23 -15.64 -2.32 -5.02
CA PRO A 23 -15.09 -3.66 -4.85
C PRO A 23 -15.19 -4.07 -3.37
N SER A 24 -16.41 -4.23 -2.85
CA SER A 24 -16.67 -4.84 -1.54
C SER A 24 -17.15 -6.28 -1.72
N ALA A 25 -16.25 -7.11 -2.24
CA ALA A 25 -16.33 -8.57 -2.15
C ALA A 25 -14.90 -9.14 -2.18
N LEU A 26 -14.25 -9.13 -1.02
CA LEU A 26 -13.01 -9.87 -0.81
C LEU A 26 -13.34 -11.38 -0.79
N PRO A 27 -12.65 -12.23 -1.57
CA PRO A 27 -12.71 -13.66 -1.33
C PRO A 27 -11.91 -14.01 -0.07
N GLU A 28 -12.39 -15.03 0.64
CA GLU A 28 -11.83 -15.59 1.86
C GLU A 28 -10.30 -15.70 1.80
N ARG A 29 -9.65 -15.09 2.80
CA ARG A 29 -8.24 -15.29 3.09
C ARG A 29 -8.00 -16.76 3.46
N VAL A 30 -7.52 -17.53 2.49
CA VAL A 30 -6.77 -18.76 2.79
C VAL A 30 -5.52 -18.37 3.57
N LEU A 31 -5.40 -18.93 4.78
CA LEU A 31 -4.29 -18.76 5.71
C LEU A 31 -2.96 -19.16 5.04
N ALA A 32 -2.18 -18.17 4.62
CA ALA A 32 -0.75 -18.34 4.37
C ALA A 32 0.02 -18.12 5.68
N SER A 33 -0.15 -19.07 6.60
CA SER A 33 0.86 -19.34 7.62
C SER A 33 1.96 -20.13 6.92
N ASP A 34 3.14 -19.52 6.72
CA ASP A 34 4.44 -20.15 6.96
C ASP A 34 5.61 -19.37 6.32
N LEU A 35 6.73 -19.39 7.05
CA LEU A 35 8.08 -18.89 6.72
C LEU A 35 8.38 -17.42 7.02
N VAL A 36 8.36 -17.12 8.32
CA VAL A 36 9.22 -16.08 8.92
C VAL A 36 10.69 -16.49 8.72
N ILE A 37 11.42 -15.74 7.90
CA ILE A 37 12.88 -15.79 7.86
C ILE A 37 13.37 -15.23 9.22
N PRO A 38 14.20 -15.94 10.00
CA PRO A 38 14.74 -15.36 11.22
C PRO A 38 15.61 -14.16 10.87
N ASN A 39 15.18 -12.97 11.32
CA ASN A 39 15.98 -11.75 11.28
C ASN A 39 17.35 -12.01 11.93
N LEU A 40 18.39 -12.06 11.11
CA LEU A 40 19.77 -11.98 11.57
C LEU A 40 20.10 -10.48 11.78
N PRO A 41 20.64 -10.07 12.94
CA PRO A 41 21.09 -8.70 13.11
C PRO A 41 22.32 -8.45 12.22
N CYS A 42 22.18 -7.60 11.22
CA CYS A 42 23.30 -7.01 10.48
C CYS A 42 24.05 -6.06 11.42
N SER A 43 25.18 -6.51 11.96
CA SER A 43 26.16 -5.63 12.59
C SER A 43 26.91 -4.88 11.50
N ALA A 44 26.56 -3.60 11.29
CA ALA A 44 27.38 -2.68 10.52
C ALA A 44 28.56 -2.22 11.39
N SER A 45 29.77 -2.46 10.87
CA SER A 45 31.02 -1.92 11.37
C SER A 45 31.12 -0.43 11.04
N HIS A 46 31.29 0.43 12.04
CA HIS A 46 32.21 1.57 11.94
C HIS A 46 32.55 2.19 13.31
N ASN A 47 33.87 2.29 13.50
CA ASN A 47 34.63 3.32 14.20
C ASN A 47 34.58 3.40 15.74
N TYR A 48 35.66 2.85 16.30
CA TYR A 48 36.26 3.16 17.58
C TYR A 48 36.41 4.67 17.85
N THR A 49 36.01 5.10 19.04
CA THR A 49 36.77 6.05 19.88
C THR A 49 36.52 5.69 21.36
N PRO A 50 37.54 5.76 22.25
CA PRO A 50 37.45 5.17 23.57
C PRO A 50 37.09 6.18 24.68
N SER A 51 36.78 5.61 25.85
CA SER A 51 36.85 6.15 27.22
C SER A 51 35.56 6.65 27.90
N SER A 52 34.93 5.74 28.66
CA SER A 52 34.61 6.00 30.08
C SER A 52 34.20 4.71 30.81
N PRO A 53 34.56 4.53 32.10
CA PRO A 53 34.38 3.29 32.82
C PRO A 53 32.97 3.21 33.41
N ARG A 54 32.09 2.39 32.82
CA ARG A 54 30.78 2.07 33.42
C ARG A 54 30.82 0.70 34.11
N LYS A 55 30.30 0.75 35.34
CA LYS A 55 30.21 -0.30 36.36
C LYS A 55 29.71 -1.63 35.79
N ARG A 56 30.43 -2.70 36.15
CA ARG A 56 30.06 -4.10 35.91
C ARG A 56 28.76 -4.39 36.67
N PHE A 57 27.64 -4.44 35.95
CA PHE A 57 26.46 -5.19 36.38
C PHE A 57 26.52 -6.55 35.69
N SER A 58 26.86 -7.57 36.46
CA SER A 58 26.70 -8.96 36.05
C SER A 58 25.21 -9.29 36.04
N PRO A 59 24.59 -9.64 34.89
CA PRO A 59 23.27 -10.25 34.93
C PRO A 59 23.44 -11.68 35.41
N THR A 60 23.03 -11.94 36.65
CA THR A 60 22.85 -13.29 37.19
C THR A 60 21.76 -13.98 36.36
N LEU A 61 22.17 -14.79 35.39
CA LEU A 61 21.27 -15.64 34.64
C LEU A 61 20.62 -16.66 35.61
N PRO A 62 19.31 -16.92 35.49
CA PRO A 62 18.67 -17.97 36.26
C PRO A 62 19.26 -19.32 35.86
N PHE A 63 19.83 -20.01 36.85
CA PHE A 63 20.27 -21.40 36.76
C PHE A 63 19.09 -22.28 36.31
N LEU A 64 19.16 -22.80 35.08
CA LEU A 64 18.34 -23.92 34.65
C LEU A 64 18.87 -25.21 35.29
N PRO A 65 18.00 -26.15 35.70
CA PRO A 65 18.41 -27.39 36.35
C PRO A 65 19.14 -28.29 35.37
N THR A 66 20.45 -28.40 35.55
CA THR A 66 21.35 -29.33 34.84
C THR A 66 21.15 -30.76 35.35
N SER A 67 20.05 -31.40 34.98
CA SER A 67 19.93 -32.87 35.07
C SER A 67 19.38 -33.47 33.76
N ALA A 68 19.82 -32.92 32.62
CA ALA A 68 19.71 -33.63 31.36
C ALA A 68 20.65 -34.84 31.41
N SER A 69 20.05 -35.99 31.73
CA SER A 69 20.60 -37.35 31.72
C SER A 69 21.82 -37.54 30.81
N ALA A 70 22.98 -37.82 31.40
CA ALA A 70 24.21 -38.17 30.69
C ALA A 70 24.05 -39.38 29.74
N TYR A 71 23.01 -40.19 29.91
CA TYR A 71 22.66 -41.28 29.01
C TYR A 71 22.08 -40.79 27.67
N SER A 72 21.39 -39.65 27.64
CA SER A 72 20.86 -39.06 26.41
C SER A 72 21.99 -38.59 25.48
N LEU A 73 23.01 -37.94 26.05
CA LEU A 73 24.18 -37.43 25.30
C LEU A 73 25.04 -38.56 24.72
N ARG A 74 25.23 -39.67 25.45
CA ARG A 74 25.99 -40.83 24.95
C ARG A 74 25.24 -41.57 23.84
N SER A 75 23.91 -41.69 23.94
CA SER A 75 23.11 -42.28 22.85
C SER A 75 23.13 -41.40 21.60
N ALA A 76 23.07 -40.07 21.77
CA ALA A 76 23.17 -39.11 20.67
C ALA A 76 24.57 -39.12 20.04
N ALA A 77 25.63 -39.29 20.84
CA ALA A 77 26.99 -39.42 20.34
C ALA A 77 27.20 -40.71 19.53
N ARG A 78 26.66 -41.86 19.97
CA ARG A 78 26.69 -43.12 19.20
C ARG A 78 25.89 -43.00 17.90
N LYS A 79 24.68 -42.47 17.95
CA LYS A 79 23.86 -42.21 16.74
C LYS A 79 24.57 -41.24 15.77
N ARG A 80 25.30 -40.25 16.27
CA ARG A 80 26.15 -39.38 15.45
C ARG A 80 27.29 -40.14 14.78
N ALA A 81 27.94 -41.07 15.49
CA ALA A 81 29.00 -41.90 14.92
C ALA A 81 28.45 -42.82 13.81
N GLU A 82 27.28 -43.42 14.00
CA GLU A 82 26.59 -44.24 12.99
C GLU A 82 26.16 -43.41 11.77
N LEU A 83 25.66 -42.18 11.96
CA LEU A 83 25.35 -41.28 10.84
C LEU A 83 26.60 -40.92 10.03
N LEU A 84 27.77 -40.88 10.65
CA LEU A 84 29.04 -40.62 9.97
C LEU A 84 29.61 -41.85 9.26
N THR A 85 29.05 -43.05 9.44
CA THR A 85 29.46 -44.26 8.67
C THR A 85 28.60 -44.50 7.44
N LEU A 86 27.44 -43.84 7.33
CA LEU A 86 26.56 -43.96 6.16
C LEU A 86 27.26 -43.47 4.87
N PRO A 87 26.95 -44.06 3.70
CA PRO A 87 27.40 -43.56 2.39
C PRO A 87 26.93 -42.12 2.11
N ASN A 88 27.67 -41.38 1.28
CA ASN A 88 27.35 -39.98 0.97
C ASN A 88 26.00 -39.83 0.26
N GLU A 89 25.62 -40.80 -0.56
CA GLU A 89 24.38 -40.83 -1.35
C GLU A 89 23.16 -40.91 -0.42
N VAL A 90 23.25 -41.77 0.61
CA VAL A 90 22.19 -41.91 1.62
C VAL A 90 22.07 -40.61 2.42
N LEU A 91 23.20 -40.03 2.83
CA LEU A 91 23.20 -38.76 3.57
C LEU A 91 22.67 -37.59 2.72
N LEU A 92 23.00 -37.52 1.43
CA LEU A 92 22.46 -36.52 0.51
C LEU A 92 20.96 -36.67 0.34
N SER A 93 20.47 -37.91 0.23
CA SER A 93 19.02 -38.17 0.20
C SER A 93 18.35 -37.64 1.47
N VAL A 94 18.85 -37.99 2.65
CA VAL A 94 18.28 -37.50 3.92
C VAL A 94 18.33 -35.97 4.02
N VAL A 95 19.48 -35.36 3.75
CA VAL A 95 19.66 -33.91 3.86
C VAL A 95 18.85 -33.16 2.79
N GLY A 96 18.68 -33.72 1.60
CA GLY A 96 17.91 -33.13 0.52
C GLY A 96 16.41 -33.03 0.79
N HIS A 97 15.88 -33.82 1.74
CA HIS A 97 14.49 -33.73 2.17
C HIS A 97 14.28 -32.81 3.39
N LEU A 98 15.36 -32.26 3.98
CA LEU A 98 15.24 -31.35 5.10
C LEU A 98 14.81 -29.95 4.63
N PRO A 99 14.03 -29.21 5.44
CA PRO A 99 13.74 -27.81 5.15
C PRO A 99 15.02 -26.97 5.24
N ALA A 100 15.05 -25.82 4.55
CA ALA A 100 16.24 -24.97 4.44
C ALA A 100 16.84 -24.58 5.80
N ARG A 101 16.00 -24.34 6.82
CA ARG A 101 16.43 -24.06 8.18
C ARG A 101 17.26 -25.20 8.78
N ASP A 102 16.83 -26.44 8.57
CA ASP A 102 17.46 -27.61 9.15
C ASP A 102 18.70 -28.00 8.36
N MET A 103 18.71 -27.81 7.03
CA MET A 103 19.94 -27.89 6.22
C MET A 103 21.00 -26.90 6.72
N ALA A 104 20.61 -25.65 7.01
CA ALA A 104 21.51 -24.64 7.56
C ALA A 104 22.05 -25.01 8.96
N GLN A 105 21.25 -25.68 9.79
CA GLN A 105 21.70 -26.20 11.09
C GLN A 105 22.62 -27.41 10.92
N ALA A 106 22.31 -28.31 9.99
CA ALA A 106 23.10 -29.51 9.68
C ALA A 106 24.55 -29.14 9.29
N ARG A 107 24.75 -28.00 8.60
CA ARG A 107 26.07 -27.46 8.29
C ARG A 107 26.99 -27.24 9.50
N ARG A 108 26.42 -27.13 10.70
CA ARG A 108 27.17 -26.91 11.95
C ARG A 108 27.62 -28.20 12.63
N VAL A 109 27.18 -29.36 12.15
CA VAL A 109 27.40 -30.65 12.83
C VAL A 109 28.80 -31.21 12.57
N SER A 110 29.23 -31.26 11.30
CA SER A 110 30.57 -31.75 10.92
C SER A 110 30.98 -31.20 9.56
N ARG A 111 32.28 -31.24 9.23
CA ARG A 111 32.78 -30.83 7.91
C ARG A 111 32.15 -31.62 6.77
N ARG A 112 31.98 -32.94 6.95
CA ARG A 112 31.34 -33.82 5.96
C ARG A 112 29.88 -33.44 5.73
N ILE A 113 29.10 -33.28 6.80
CA ILE A 113 27.68 -32.90 6.70
C ILE A 113 27.55 -31.48 6.14
N LYS A 114 28.47 -30.57 6.46
CA LYS A 114 28.54 -29.24 5.83
C LYS A 114 28.63 -29.35 4.31
N CYS A 115 29.59 -30.09 3.77
CA CYS A 115 29.75 -30.25 2.32
C CYS A 115 28.52 -30.90 1.68
N LEU A 116 27.92 -31.91 2.32
CA LEU A 116 26.73 -32.58 1.81
C LEU A 116 25.48 -31.68 1.87
N ALA A 117 25.33 -30.85 2.90
CA ALA A 117 24.21 -29.91 3.05
C ALA A 117 24.33 -28.67 2.16
N GLU A 118 25.55 -28.29 1.78
CA GLU A 118 25.78 -27.17 0.86
C GLU A 118 25.22 -27.47 -0.54
N VAL A 119 25.32 -28.70 -1.05
CA VAL A 119 24.80 -29.06 -2.38
C VAL A 119 23.27 -28.80 -2.53
N PRO A 120 22.38 -29.40 -1.72
CA PRO A 120 20.95 -29.17 -1.83
C PRO A 120 20.56 -27.75 -1.41
N LEU A 121 21.24 -27.16 -0.43
CA LEU A 121 20.96 -25.78 0.00
C LEU A 121 21.29 -24.77 -1.10
N SER A 122 22.41 -24.94 -1.80
CA SER A 122 22.80 -24.11 -2.95
C SER A 122 21.79 -24.24 -4.07
N ARG A 123 21.41 -25.47 -4.45
CA ARG A 123 20.38 -25.71 -5.48
C ARG A 123 19.05 -25.06 -5.11
N TRP A 124 18.59 -25.25 -3.87
CA TRP A 124 17.36 -24.65 -3.37
C TRP A 124 17.42 -23.11 -3.40
N THR A 125 18.57 -22.54 -3.04
CA THR A 125 18.80 -21.10 -3.02
C THR A 125 18.74 -20.51 -4.43
N VAL A 126 19.41 -21.14 -5.40
CA VAL A 126 19.36 -20.72 -6.82
C VAL A 126 17.94 -20.75 -7.35
N GLU A 127 17.21 -21.84 -7.12
CA GLU A 127 15.83 -21.98 -7.57
C GLU A 127 14.91 -20.94 -6.93
N ARG A 128 15.09 -20.68 -5.63
CA ARG A 128 14.32 -19.66 -4.91
C ARG A 128 14.60 -18.25 -5.45
N ILE A 129 15.85 -17.93 -5.74
CA ILE A 129 16.25 -16.64 -6.31
C ILE A 129 15.70 -16.48 -7.73
N ARG A 130 15.75 -17.54 -8.56
CA ARG A 130 15.14 -17.56 -9.89
C ARG A 130 13.64 -17.30 -9.83
N LYS A 131 12.93 -17.94 -8.89
CA LYS A 131 11.49 -17.69 -8.66
C LYS A 131 11.22 -16.25 -8.22
N LEU A 132 11.98 -15.73 -7.25
CA LEU A 132 11.82 -14.35 -6.80
C LEU A 132 12.10 -13.33 -7.92
N ARG A 133 13.08 -13.59 -8.79
CA ARG A 133 13.37 -12.78 -9.97
C ARG A 133 12.16 -12.73 -10.92
N LEU A 134 11.53 -13.87 -11.20
CA LEU A 134 10.31 -13.93 -11.99
C LEU A 134 9.16 -13.16 -11.32
N GLU A 135 8.99 -13.31 -10.00
CA GLU A 135 7.99 -12.53 -9.23
C GLU A 135 8.26 -11.01 -9.31
N VAL A 136 9.52 -10.56 -9.32
CA VAL A 136 9.87 -9.14 -9.52
C VAL A 136 9.47 -8.68 -10.92
N LYS A 137 9.81 -9.46 -11.96
CA LYS A 137 9.43 -9.15 -13.35
C LYS A 137 7.90 -9.05 -13.52
N GLU A 138 7.16 -9.99 -12.97
CA GLU A 138 5.69 -9.99 -12.97
C GLU A 138 5.11 -8.78 -12.21
N ALA A 139 5.66 -8.46 -11.03
CA ALA A 139 5.23 -7.30 -10.28
C ALA A 139 5.52 -5.98 -11.02
N ARG A 140 6.67 -5.86 -11.70
CA ARG A 140 7.03 -4.70 -12.52
C ARG A 140 6.11 -4.54 -13.72
N THR A 141 5.88 -5.60 -14.48
CA THR A 141 4.96 -5.57 -15.63
C THR A 141 3.55 -5.18 -15.21
N THR A 142 3.07 -5.69 -14.07
CA THR A 142 1.80 -5.28 -13.46
C THR A 142 1.79 -3.79 -13.12
N LEU A 143 2.84 -3.28 -12.47
CA LEU A 143 2.96 -1.86 -12.13
C LEU A 143 2.99 -0.97 -13.38
N THR A 144 3.76 -1.33 -14.41
CA THR A 144 3.82 -0.60 -15.69
C THR A 144 2.46 -0.55 -16.35
N TYR A 145 1.75 -1.69 -16.41
CA TYR A 145 0.38 -1.74 -16.92
C TYR A 145 -0.57 -0.84 -16.13
N LEU A 146 -0.53 -0.88 -14.80
CA LEU A 146 -1.36 -0.02 -13.95
C LEU A 146 -1.04 1.47 -14.14
N ARG A 147 0.25 1.83 -14.26
CA ARG A 147 0.68 3.21 -14.54
C ARG A 147 0.15 3.70 -15.88
N HIS A 148 0.29 2.91 -16.94
CA HIS A 148 -0.23 3.25 -18.27
C HIS A 148 -1.74 3.51 -18.24
N ARG A 149 -2.49 2.68 -17.52
CA ARG A 149 -3.96 2.81 -17.42
C ARG A 149 -4.41 3.96 -16.51
N LYS A 150 -3.75 4.18 -15.37
CA LYS A 150 -4.24 5.07 -14.30
C LYS A 150 -3.64 6.47 -14.32
N LEU A 151 -2.41 6.65 -14.82
CA LEU A 151 -1.80 7.99 -14.86
C LEU A 151 -2.59 9.00 -15.68
N PRO A 152 -3.18 8.65 -16.85
CA PRO A 152 -4.04 9.58 -17.59
C PRO A 152 -5.26 10.00 -16.76
N LEU A 153 -5.88 9.06 -16.05
CA LEU A 153 -7.04 9.33 -15.17
C LEU A 153 -6.63 10.23 -13.99
N LEU A 154 -5.48 9.97 -13.37
CA LEU A 154 -4.95 10.84 -12.31
C LEU A 154 -4.69 12.27 -12.81
N ARG A 155 -4.14 12.43 -14.02
CA ARG A 155 -3.96 13.75 -14.65
C ARG A 155 -5.30 14.43 -14.89
N HIS A 156 -6.28 13.68 -15.40
CA HIS A 156 -7.64 14.16 -15.61
C HIS A 156 -8.27 14.64 -14.29
N TYR A 157 -8.28 13.82 -13.24
CA TYR A 157 -8.87 14.22 -11.96
C TYR A 157 -8.13 15.38 -11.29
N ARG A 158 -6.80 15.42 -11.37
CA ARG A 158 -6.01 16.56 -10.86
C ARG A 158 -6.33 17.87 -11.57
N SER A 159 -6.78 17.84 -12.83
CA SER A 159 -7.19 19.04 -13.55
C SER A 159 -8.41 19.73 -12.90
N PHE A 160 -9.36 18.96 -12.35
CA PHE A 160 -10.50 19.51 -11.61
C PHE A 160 -10.11 20.16 -10.29
N LEU A 161 -8.98 19.77 -9.70
CA LEU A 161 -8.49 20.37 -8.46
C LEU A 161 -7.81 21.72 -8.70
N ARG A 162 -7.27 21.97 -9.90
CA ARG A 162 -6.42 23.15 -10.22
C ARG A 162 -7.13 24.50 -10.14
N ASN A 163 -8.45 24.54 -10.19
CA ASN A 163 -9.23 25.78 -10.14
C ASN A 163 -9.83 25.95 -8.74
N PRO A 164 -9.07 26.50 -7.76
CA PRO A 164 -9.55 26.56 -6.39
C PRO A 164 -10.76 27.48 -6.27
N THR A 165 -11.78 26.90 -5.65
CA THR A 165 -13.17 27.32 -5.58
C THR A 165 -13.45 28.44 -4.58
N ALA A 166 -12.59 29.45 -4.51
CA ALA A 166 -12.73 30.52 -3.50
C ALA A 166 -14.06 31.30 -3.66
N THR A 167 -14.51 31.45 -4.89
CA THR A 167 -15.81 32.02 -5.27
C THR A 167 -16.96 31.14 -4.80
N GLU A 168 -16.94 29.85 -5.16
CA GLU A 168 -17.99 28.89 -4.82
C GLU A 168 -18.07 28.67 -3.30
N LEU A 169 -16.94 28.69 -2.59
CA LEU A 169 -16.91 28.57 -1.13
C LEU A 169 -17.50 29.80 -0.45
N SER A 170 -17.29 30.99 -1.02
CA SER A 170 -17.88 32.23 -0.51
C SER A 170 -19.39 32.26 -0.76
N GLU A 171 -19.83 31.80 -1.93
CA GLU A 171 -21.25 31.60 -2.26
C GLU A 171 -21.89 30.59 -1.28
N LEU A 172 -21.26 29.43 -1.12
CA LEU A 172 -21.67 28.37 -0.18
C LEU A 172 -21.86 28.94 1.24
N ALA A 173 -20.89 29.72 1.72
CA ALA A 173 -20.91 30.31 3.04
C ALA A 173 -21.84 31.53 3.17
N SER A 174 -22.40 32.05 2.08
CA SER A 174 -23.32 33.19 2.12
C SER A 174 -24.75 32.78 2.46
N HIS A 175 -25.13 31.51 2.25
CA HIS A 175 -26.48 31.02 2.50
C HIS A 175 -26.84 31.08 4.00
N PRO A 176 -27.92 31.80 4.39
CA PRO A 176 -28.36 31.85 5.78
C PRO A 176 -28.93 30.50 6.23
N ASN A 177 -29.71 29.85 5.37
CA ASN A 177 -30.36 28.56 5.60
C ASN A 177 -30.05 27.61 4.42
N PRO A 178 -28.92 26.89 4.43
CA PRO A 178 -28.54 26.05 3.29
C PRO A 178 -29.44 24.79 3.20
N PRO A 179 -29.81 24.38 1.98
CA PRO A 179 -30.28 23.03 1.67
C PRO A 179 -29.39 21.93 2.24
N ARG A 180 -29.96 20.72 2.39
CA ARG A 180 -29.27 19.57 3.00
C ARG A 180 -28.01 19.19 2.21
N GLU A 181 -28.10 19.21 0.90
CA GLU A 181 -27.04 18.85 -0.06
C GLU A 181 -25.82 19.74 0.13
N LEU A 182 -26.03 21.05 0.27
CA LEU A 182 -25.00 22.04 0.53
C LEU A 182 -24.27 21.79 1.86
N ARG A 183 -24.99 21.38 2.91
CA ARG A 183 -24.39 21.03 4.20
C ARG A 183 -23.55 19.76 4.11
N ILE A 184 -23.99 18.76 3.35
CA ILE A 184 -23.23 17.53 3.14
C ILE A 184 -21.95 17.82 2.36
N VAL A 185 -22.02 18.59 1.28
CA VAL A 185 -20.81 18.99 0.51
C VAL A 185 -19.82 19.74 1.39
N ALA A 186 -20.30 20.67 2.23
CA ALA A 186 -19.48 21.35 3.23
C ALA A 186 -18.82 20.37 4.22
N ALA A 187 -19.59 19.41 4.73
CA ALA A 187 -19.09 18.39 5.64
C ALA A 187 -18.03 17.50 4.97
N CYS A 188 -18.24 17.07 3.73
CA CYS A 188 -17.25 16.29 2.97
C CYS A 188 -15.92 17.03 2.82
N LEU A 189 -15.94 18.32 2.47
CA LEU A 189 -14.72 19.11 2.36
C LEU A 189 -13.98 19.25 3.70
N LEU A 190 -14.72 19.49 4.79
CA LEU A 190 -14.13 19.60 6.13
C LEU A 190 -13.62 18.25 6.65
N ALA A 191 -14.26 17.14 6.29
CA ALA A 191 -13.81 15.79 6.59
C ALA A 191 -12.49 15.46 5.87
N LEU A 192 -12.36 15.80 4.58
CA LEU A 192 -11.09 15.68 3.84
C LEU A 192 -9.97 16.48 4.51
N HIS A 193 -10.26 17.72 4.92
CA HIS A 193 -9.31 18.56 5.65
C HIS A 193 -8.96 18.02 7.05
N GLY A 194 -9.86 17.24 7.66
CA GLY A 194 -9.74 16.74 9.03
C GLY A 194 -10.15 17.75 10.11
N SER A 195 -10.93 18.76 9.75
CA SER A 195 -11.51 19.74 10.68
C SER A 195 -13.02 19.57 10.82
N LEU A 196 -13.55 18.39 10.47
CA LEU A 196 -14.95 18.10 10.74
C LEU A 196 -15.14 18.14 12.25
N PRO A 197 -16.07 18.96 12.78
CA PRO A 197 -16.34 19.01 14.20
C PRO A 197 -16.83 17.62 14.61
N SER A 198 -15.99 16.86 15.30
CA SER A 198 -16.44 15.61 15.90
C SER A 198 -17.33 15.99 17.08
N ASP A 199 -18.63 15.72 16.97
CA ASP A 199 -19.61 15.94 18.05
C ASP A 199 -19.32 15.05 19.29
N GLN A 200 -18.21 14.31 19.32
CA GLN A 200 -17.83 13.37 20.37
C GLN A 200 -17.01 13.96 21.54
N SER A 201 -16.92 15.28 21.69
CA SER A 201 -16.12 15.86 22.79
C SER A 201 -16.92 16.28 24.03
N SER A 202 -18.20 15.95 24.15
CA SER A 202 -18.88 16.07 25.44
C SER A 202 -19.90 14.97 25.70
N ALA A 203 -19.71 14.27 26.81
CA ALA A 203 -20.66 13.37 27.47
C ALA A 203 -20.75 11.92 26.96
N PHE A 204 -19.67 11.14 27.06
CA PHE A 204 -19.82 9.76 27.51
C PHE A 204 -18.59 9.33 28.32
N SER A 205 -18.64 9.66 29.60
CA SER A 205 -17.95 8.89 30.63
C SER A 205 -18.38 7.42 30.51
N SER A 206 -17.40 6.54 30.37
CA SER A 206 -17.39 5.23 31.05
C SER A 206 -18.67 4.37 30.96
N SER A 207 -19.00 3.80 29.80
CA SER A 207 -19.71 2.51 29.81
C SER A 207 -19.27 1.63 28.64
N SER A 208 -18.54 0.57 29.01
CA SER A 208 -18.12 -0.54 28.17
C SER A 208 -19.36 -1.35 27.79
N SER A 209 -19.90 -1.14 26.60
CA SER A 209 -20.75 -2.12 25.92
C SER A 209 -20.39 -2.16 24.44
N LEU A 210 -20.36 -3.38 23.89
CA LEU A 210 -19.86 -3.70 22.56
C LEU A 210 -20.55 -2.85 21.48
N PRO A 211 -19.80 -2.27 20.53
CA PRO A 211 -20.39 -1.48 19.45
C PRO A 211 -21.01 -2.40 18.40
N ASP A 212 -22.35 -2.41 18.33
CA ASP A 212 -23.08 -2.96 17.18
C ASP A 212 -22.81 -2.09 15.95
N SER A 213 -22.37 -2.72 14.87
CA SER A 213 -21.69 -2.10 13.72
C SER A 213 -22.61 -1.41 12.69
N THR A 214 -23.70 -0.79 13.13
CA THR A 214 -24.60 -0.02 12.27
C THR A 214 -24.75 1.41 12.79
N THR A 215 -23.62 2.08 12.98
CA THR A 215 -23.58 3.51 13.30
C THR A 215 -23.93 4.30 12.03
N SER A 216 -25.22 4.55 11.81
CA SER A 216 -25.66 5.62 10.91
C SER A 216 -25.04 6.92 11.41
N LEU A 217 -24.04 7.44 10.71
CA LEU A 217 -23.37 8.69 11.06
C LEU A 217 -24.43 9.81 11.13
N PRO A 218 -24.72 10.39 12.31
CA PRO A 218 -25.63 11.51 12.39
C PRO A 218 -24.95 12.72 11.75
N VAL A 219 -25.28 13.01 10.49
CA VAL A 219 -24.78 14.18 9.74
C VAL A 219 -25.61 15.42 10.08
N ASP A 220 -25.86 15.67 11.37
CA ASP A 220 -26.59 16.85 11.84
C ASP A 220 -25.61 17.88 12.42
N HIS A 221 -24.53 18.14 11.69
CA HIS A 221 -23.67 19.26 12.03
C HIS A 221 -24.41 20.58 11.80
N SER A 222 -24.46 21.41 12.86
CA SER A 222 -25.07 22.73 12.77
C SER A 222 -24.38 23.61 11.71
N TRP A 223 -25.18 24.21 10.82
CA TRP A 223 -24.64 25.06 9.74
C TRP A 223 -23.72 26.18 10.23
N PRO A 224 -24.01 26.91 11.33
CA PRO A 224 -23.10 27.94 11.84
C PRO A 224 -21.69 27.41 12.13
N THR A 225 -21.58 26.17 12.60
CA THR A 225 -20.30 25.51 12.90
C THR A 225 -19.56 25.16 11.61
N LEU A 226 -20.24 24.52 10.66
CA LEU A 226 -19.67 24.22 9.33
C LEU A 226 -19.23 25.51 8.63
N ARG A 227 -20.07 26.53 8.60
CA ARG A 227 -19.79 27.85 8.02
C ARG A 227 -18.55 28.49 8.64
N ARG A 228 -18.43 28.49 9.97
CA ARG A 228 -17.24 29.03 10.66
C ARG A 228 -15.97 28.28 10.26
N ALA A 229 -16.03 26.95 10.16
CA ALA A 229 -14.90 26.14 9.75
C ALA A 229 -14.52 26.37 8.27
N LEU A 230 -15.49 26.49 7.36
CA LEU A 230 -15.28 26.81 5.95
C LEU A 230 -14.64 28.20 5.74
N LEU A 231 -15.01 29.18 6.58
CA LEU A 231 -14.47 30.53 6.52
C LEU A 231 -13.07 30.63 7.16
N ASN A 232 -12.59 29.58 7.82
CA ASN A 232 -11.27 29.58 8.44
C ASN A 232 -10.16 29.79 7.39
N PRO A 233 -9.25 30.77 7.57
CA PRO A 233 -8.14 31.00 6.66
C PRO A 233 -7.24 29.78 6.44
N SER A 234 -7.07 28.92 7.46
CA SER A 234 -6.28 27.69 7.34
C SER A 234 -6.91 26.72 6.35
N PHE A 235 -8.22 26.49 6.45
CA PHE A 235 -8.98 25.65 5.53
C PHE A 235 -8.95 26.22 4.10
N ARG A 236 -9.13 27.53 3.93
CA ARG A 236 -9.04 28.19 2.61
C ARG A 236 -7.65 28.09 1.99
N ARG A 237 -6.59 28.18 2.82
CA ARG A 237 -5.21 27.95 2.36
C ARG A 237 -5.02 26.48 1.96
N TRP A 238 -5.50 25.54 2.77
CA TRP A 238 -5.45 24.11 2.43
C TRP A 238 -6.17 23.81 1.12
N LEU A 239 -7.39 24.32 0.92
CA LEU A 239 -8.17 24.08 -0.29
C LEU A 239 -7.45 24.60 -1.55
N ARG A 240 -6.77 25.75 -1.46
CA ARG A 240 -5.92 26.27 -2.56
C ARG A 240 -4.72 25.39 -2.86
N LEU A 241 -4.19 24.70 -1.85
CA LEU A 241 -3.04 23.80 -1.97
C LEU A 241 -3.45 22.34 -2.18
N LEU A 242 -4.75 22.05 -2.24
CA LEU A 242 -5.29 20.70 -2.41
C LEU A 242 -4.71 19.98 -3.63
N PRO A 243 -4.52 20.61 -4.82
CA PRO A 243 -3.91 19.92 -5.97
C PRO A 243 -2.55 19.30 -5.69
N ASN A 244 -1.75 19.94 -4.83
CA ASN A 244 -0.40 19.52 -4.49
C ASN A 244 -0.37 18.58 -3.27
N ASN A 245 -1.41 18.63 -2.44
CA ASN A 245 -1.47 17.91 -1.17
C ASN A 245 -2.53 16.81 -1.13
N VAL A 246 -3.23 16.56 -2.24
CA VAL A 246 -4.28 15.55 -2.32
C VAL A 246 -3.74 14.16 -1.99
N ASP A 247 -2.52 13.85 -2.42
CA ASP A 247 -1.86 12.57 -2.13
C ASP A 247 -1.59 12.39 -0.63
N SER A 248 -1.47 13.48 0.14
CA SER A 248 -1.21 13.45 1.58
C SER A 248 -2.49 13.28 2.43
N VAL A 249 -3.68 13.19 1.82
CA VAL A 249 -4.93 13.02 2.54
C VAL A 249 -5.02 11.58 3.11
N PRO A 250 -5.16 11.40 4.43
CA PRO A 250 -5.23 10.06 5.02
C PRO A 250 -6.44 9.24 4.55
N THR A 251 -6.22 7.95 4.27
CA THR A 251 -7.27 6.98 3.89
C THR A 251 -8.50 6.96 4.81
N PRO A 252 -8.37 7.07 6.16
CA PRO A 252 -9.55 7.13 7.03
C PRO A 252 -10.47 8.31 6.74
N ARG A 253 -9.94 9.44 6.25
CA ARG A 253 -10.75 10.62 5.89
C ARG A 253 -11.46 10.43 4.56
N VAL A 254 -10.82 9.75 3.61
CA VAL A 254 -11.43 9.35 2.34
C VAL A 254 -12.63 8.45 2.61
N ALA A 255 -12.44 7.39 3.41
CA ALA A 255 -13.50 6.47 3.80
C ALA A 255 -14.65 7.17 4.56
N GLN A 256 -14.33 8.14 5.42
CA GLN A 256 -15.35 8.95 6.11
C GLN A 256 -16.21 9.74 5.11
N VAL A 257 -15.60 10.32 4.08
CA VAL A 257 -16.29 11.11 3.06
C VAL A 257 -17.14 10.21 2.17
N ASP A 258 -16.65 9.03 1.78
CA ASP A 258 -17.43 8.04 1.05
C ASP A 258 -18.68 7.63 1.84
N ALA A 259 -18.52 7.35 3.13
CA ALA A 259 -19.65 7.03 4.02
C ALA A 259 -20.65 8.19 4.10
N LEU A 260 -20.19 9.45 4.14
CA LEU A 260 -21.08 10.63 4.11
C LEU A 260 -21.85 10.73 2.79
N ILE A 261 -21.20 10.53 1.65
CA ILE A 261 -21.84 10.59 0.33
C ILE A 261 -22.89 9.47 0.18
N VAL A 262 -22.54 8.24 0.56
CA VAL A 262 -23.43 7.06 0.46
C VAL A 262 -24.62 7.20 1.42
N SER A 263 -24.39 7.51 2.69
CA SER A 263 -25.46 7.63 3.70
C SER A 263 -26.44 8.76 3.42
N SER A 264 -25.98 9.83 2.77
CA SER A 264 -26.81 10.99 2.50
C SER A 264 -27.59 10.92 1.19
N SER A 265 -27.35 9.91 0.35
CA SER A 265 -27.90 9.82 -1.02
C SER A 265 -27.61 11.09 -1.85
N LEU A 266 -26.44 11.69 -1.65
CA LEU A 266 -26.01 12.88 -2.37
C LEU A 266 -25.65 12.50 -3.80
N THR A 267 -26.29 13.13 -4.78
CA THR A 267 -26.00 12.97 -6.21
C THR A 267 -25.61 14.31 -6.83
N TYR A 268 -24.93 14.26 -7.99
CA TYR A 268 -24.59 15.46 -8.74
C TYR A 268 -25.81 16.29 -9.14
N GLU A 269 -26.90 15.63 -9.54
CA GLU A 269 -28.14 16.29 -9.93
C GLU A 269 -28.78 17.04 -8.75
N ARG A 270 -28.82 16.40 -7.57
CA ARG A 270 -29.33 17.03 -6.34
C ARG A 270 -28.48 18.21 -5.91
N ALA A 271 -27.15 18.06 -5.95
CA ALA A 271 -26.24 19.16 -5.67
C ALA A 271 -26.44 20.31 -6.66
N ARG A 272 -26.54 20.02 -7.96
CA ARG A 272 -26.78 21.00 -9.03
C ARG A 272 -28.12 21.72 -8.88
N ALA A 273 -29.18 20.99 -8.56
CA ALA A 273 -30.50 21.56 -8.29
C ALA A 273 -30.49 22.50 -7.08
N SER A 274 -29.65 22.21 -6.07
CA SER A 274 -29.53 23.05 -4.87
C SER A 274 -28.72 24.33 -5.11
N SER A 275 -27.59 24.24 -5.81
CA SER A 275 -26.71 25.38 -6.15
C SER A 275 -25.60 24.92 -7.10
N MET A 276 -25.22 25.80 -8.03
CA MET A 276 -24.06 25.56 -8.90
C MET A 276 -22.74 25.52 -8.12
N ALA A 277 -22.60 26.29 -7.04
CA ALA A 277 -21.43 26.19 -6.17
C ALA A 277 -21.33 24.82 -5.48
N ALA A 278 -22.45 24.28 -4.99
CA ALA A 278 -22.49 22.93 -4.41
C ALA A 278 -22.03 21.87 -5.40
N TYR A 279 -22.55 21.93 -6.63
CA TYR A 279 -22.19 21.00 -7.70
C TYR A 279 -20.70 21.05 -8.04
N ARG A 280 -20.14 22.25 -8.24
CA ARG A 280 -18.70 22.40 -8.54
C ARG A 280 -17.82 21.93 -7.39
N LEU A 281 -18.18 22.24 -6.15
CA LEU A 281 -17.46 21.76 -4.97
C LEU A 281 -17.56 20.24 -4.80
N LEU A 282 -18.69 19.64 -5.15
CA LEU A 282 -18.84 18.19 -5.16
C LEU A 282 -17.94 17.53 -6.20
N ILE A 283 -17.75 18.13 -7.38
CA ILE A 283 -16.76 17.66 -8.37
C ILE A 283 -15.35 17.67 -7.77
N VAL A 284 -14.98 18.71 -7.03
CA VAL A 284 -13.66 18.79 -6.35
C VAL A 284 -13.52 17.67 -5.32
N VAL A 285 -14.56 17.43 -4.50
CA VAL A 285 -14.57 16.32 -3.53
C VAL A 285 -14.39 14.98 -4.26
N ALA A 286 -15.19 14.72 -5.30
CA ALA A 286 -15.10 13.48 -6.06
C ALA A 286 -13.74 13.29 -6.70
N ALA A 287 -13.17 14.34 -7.32
CA ALA A 287 -11.84 14.30 -7.90
C ALA A 287 -10.76 13.98 -6.84
N ALA A 288 -10.87 14.55 -5.63
CA ALA A 288 -9.94 14.25 -4.54
C ALA A 288 -10.02 12.78 -4.09
N LEU A 289 -11.24 12.23 -3.97
CA LEU A 289 -11.46 10.82 -3.65
C LEU A 289 -10.86 9.91 -4.74
N GLN A 290 -11.14 10.20 -6.01
CA GLN A 290 -10.65 9.41 -7.14
C GLN A 290 -9.11 9.45 -7.24
N VAL A 291 -8.49 10.61 -7.00
CA VAL A 291 -7.02 10.71 -6.95
C VAL A 291 -6.44 9.85 -5.84
N ARG A 292 -7.04 9.86 -4.64
CA ARG A 292 -6.58 9.02 -3.52
C ARG A 292 -6.76 7.54 -3.79
N HIS A 293 -7.92 7.09 -4.27
CA HIS A 293 -8.15 5.68 -4.59
C HIS A 293 -7.18 5.15 -5.65
N LEU A 294 -7.03 5.89 -6.76
CA LEU A 294 -6.09 5.50 -7.81
C LEU A 294 -4.63 5.56 -7.35
N GLY A 295 -4.30 6.53 -6.49
CA GLY A 295 -2.98 6.66 -5.87
C GLY A 295 -2.65 5.47 -4.97
N GLU A 296 -3.57 5.07 -4.10
CA GLU A 296 -3.41 3.94 -3.18
C GLU A 296 -3.16 2.62 -3.93
N GLU A 297 -3.90 2.37 -5.00
CA GLU A 297 -3.69 1.16 -5.81
C GLU A 297 -2.32 1.16 -6.52
N LEU A 298 -1.79 2.33 -6.91
CA LEU A 298 -0.43 2.44 -7.46
C LEU A 298 0.63 2.27 -6.37
N GLU A 299 0.46 2.92 -5.22
CA GLU A 299 1.34 2.78 -4.06
C GLU A 299 1.42 1.32 -3.56
N GLU A 300 0.28 0.59 -3.56
CA GLU A 300 0.25 -0.83 -3.20
C GLU A 300 1.05 -1.69 -4.19
N ALA A 301 0.89 -1.43 -5.50
CA ALA A 301 1.64 -2.12 -6.54
C ALA A 301 3.15 -1.82 -6.45
N GLU A 302 3.54 -0.57 -6.20
CA GLU A 302 4.92 -0.17 -5.95
C GLU A 302 5.49 -0.85 -4.70
N GLY A 303 4.73 -0.88 -3.61
CA GLY A 303 5.09 -1.57 -2.38
C GLY A 303 5.21 -3.09 -2.57
N LYS A 304 4.42 -3.70 -3.46
CA LYS A 304 4.59 -5.11 -3.84
C LYS A 304 5.93 -5.32 -4.57
N VAL A 305 6.25 -4.50 -5.56
CA VAL A 305 7.54 -4.56 -6.28
C VAL A 305 8.70 -4.45 -5.30
N GLU A 306 8.68 -3.46 -4.41
CA GLU A 306 9.80 -3.24 -3.47
C GLU A 306 9.94 -4.38 -2.45
N ARG A 307 8.83 -4.93 -1.94
CA ARG A 307 8.87 -6.11 -1.05
C ARG A 307 9.46 -7.33 -1.74
N VAL A 308 9.07 -7.62 -2.98
CA VAL A 308 9.64 -8.77 -3.71
C VAL A 308 11.12 -8.52 -4.04
N ARG A 309 11.47 -7.30 -4.46
CA ARG A 309 12.84 -6.88 -4.72
C ARG A 309 13.74 -7.03 -3.50
N GLY A 310 13.28 -6.59 -2.32
CA GLY A 310 14.00 -6.77 -1.06
C GLY A 310 14.24 -8.23 -0.71
N ARG A 311 13.23 -9.11 -0.90
CA ARG A 311 13.40 -10.57 -0.73
C ARG A 311 14.41 -11.16 -1.71
N TRP A 312 14.38 -10.72 -2.97
CA TRP A 312 15.32 -11.16 -4.00
C TRP A 312 16.75 -10.73 -3.68
N ALA A 313 16.96 -9.46 -3.28
CA ALA A 313 18.25 -8.94 -2.87
C ALA A 313 18.82 -9.70 -1.65
N GLY A 314 17.99 -9.95 -0.63
CA GLY A 314 18.38 -10.78 0.52
C GLY A 314 18.74 -12.21 0.12
N GLY A 315 18.01 -12.79 -0.84
CA GLY A 315 18.33 -14.07 -1.45
C GLY A 315 19.70 -14.07 -2.13
N LYS A 316 20.01 -13.06 -2.95
CA LYS A 316 21.32 -12.89 -3.60
C LYS A 316 22.46 -12.81 -2.57
N THR A 317 22.29 -12.00 -1.52
CA THR A 317 23.30 -11.91 -0.44
C THR A 317 23.50 -13.28 0.22
N PHE A 318 22.43 -14.03 0.46
CA PHE A 318 22.51 -15.39 1.00
C PHE A 318 23.25 -16.36 0.07
N ALA A 319 23.01 -16.30 -1.26
CA ALA A 319 23.75 -17.09 -2.24
C ALA A 319 25.26 -16.77 -2.23
N GLY A 320 25.62 -15.49 -2.12
CA GLY A 320 27.01 -15.06 -1.97
C GLY A 320 27.68 -15.67 -0.73
N TYR A 321 26.98 -15.76 0.41
CA TYR A 321 27.48 -16.46 1.60
C TYR A 321 27.66 -17.98 1.42
N LEU A 322 26.96 -18.58 0.47
CA LEU A 322 27.14 -19.98 0.10
C LEU A 322 28.25 -20.19 -0.94
N GLY A 323 28.86 -19.11 -1.46
CA GLY A 323 29.79 -19.18 -2.59
C GLY A 323 29.10 -19.66 -3.87
N VAL A 324 27.80 -19.36 -4.00
CA VAL A 324 27.01 -19.72 -5.17
C VAL A 324 26.87 -18.48 -6.04
N ASP A 325 27.52 -18.52 -7.20
CA ASP A 325 27.35 -17.49 -8.21
C ASP A 325 25.98 -17.67 -8.86
N VAL A 326 25.09 -16.72 -8.59
CA VAL A 326 23.84 -16.60 -9.34
C VAL A 326 24.16 -15.75 -10.54
N GLU A 327 24.43 -16.39 -11.68
CA GLU A 327 24.74 -15.68 -12.93
C GLU A 327 23.72 -14.56 -13.18
N GLU A 328 24.24 -13.33 -13.25
CA GLU A 328 23.45 -12.13 -13.55
C GLU A 328 23.22 -12.02 -15.05
N GLN A 329 22.59 -13.04 -15.64
CA GLN A 329 22.43 -13.13 -17.08
C GLN A 329 21.33 -12.21 -17.66
N GLU A 330 20.85 -11.17 -16.94
CA GLU A 330 19.89 -10.21 -17.53
C GLU A 330 20.14 -8.77 -17.07
N GLU A 331 21.00 -8.06 -17.80
CA GLU A 331 20.93 -6.59 -17.88
C GLU A 331 20.61 -6.12 -19.31
N MET A 332 20.44 -7.02 -20.29
CA MET A 332 20.32 -6.63 -21.70
C MET A 332 18.88 -6.46 -22.23
N GLU A 333 17.85 -6.90 -21.51
CA GLU A 333 16.45 -6.83 -22.01
C GLU A 333 15.62 -5.66 -21.46
N GLU A 334 16.11 -4.91 -20.47
CA GLU A 334 15.32 -3.82 -19.84
C GLU A 334 15.49 -2.46 -20.56
N GLY A 335 16.34 -2.39 -21.60
CA GLY A 335 16.64 -1.16 -22.34
C GLY A 335 15.65 -0.77 -23.46
N ASP A 336 14.82 -1.69 -23.94
CA ASP A 336 14.08 -1.49 -25.19
C ASP A 336 12.58 -1.16 -25.04
N LEU A 337 12.03 -1.18 -23.82
CA LEU A 337 10.58 -0.99 -23.62
C LEU A 337 10.17 0.43 -23.18
N ASP A 338 11.11 1.35 -22.94
CA ASP A 338 10.82 2.74 -22.53
C ASP A 338 11.14 3.80 -23.62
N SER A 339 11.53 3.36 -24.83
CA SER A 339 11.96 4.25 -25.92
C SER A 339 10.83 4.71 -26.87
N GLY A 340 9.57 4.36 -26.63
CA GLY A 340 8.48 4.63 -27.57
C GLY A 340 7.36 5.47 -26.98
N GLY A 341 7.32 6.77 -27.32
CA GLY A 341 6.10 7.57 -27.17
C GLY A 341 6.25 8.93 -26.49
N GLY A 342 7.44 9.54 -26.53
CA GLY A 342 7.54 11.00 -26.51
C GLY A 342 7.02 11.55 -27.84
N GLU A 343 5.73 11.37 -28.14
CA GLU A 343 5.08 12.21 -29.14
C GLU A 343 5.00 13.61 -28.55
N ASP A 344 5.95 14.43 -28.97
CA ASP A 344 5.92 15.88 -28.85
C ASP A 344 4.59 16.38 -29.42
N PHE A 345 3.59 16.52 -28.55
CA PHE A 345 2.37 17.26 -28.83
C PHE A 345 2.74 18.75 -28.88
N HIS A 346 3.39 19.15 -29.98
CA HIS A 346 3.55 20.55 -30.36
C HIS A 346 2.16 21.12 -30.63
N GLY A 347 1.56 21.68 -29.58
CA GLY A 347 0.37 22.52 -29.70
C GLY A 347 0.68 23.72 -30.60
N ALA A 348 0.11 23.70 -31.79
CA ALA A 348 -0.02 24.88 -32.63
C ALA A 348 -0.75 25.99 -31.85
N ALA A 349 -0.14 27.17 -31.82
CA ALA A 349 -0.78 28.38 -31.33
C ALA A 349 -1.85 28.84 -32.34
N PRO A 350 -3.08 29.20 -31.91
CA PRO A 350 -3.99 29.94 -32.76
C PRO A 350 -3.60 31.44 -32.76
N VAL A 351 -3.60 32.00 -33.97
CA VAL A 351 -3.47 33.43 -34.30
C VAL A 351 -4.73 34.18 -33.89
#